data_AF-A0A810B6G5-F1
#
_entry.id   AF-A0A810B6G5-F1
#
_cell.length_a   1.000
_cell.length_b   1.000
_cell.length_c   1.000
_cell.angle_alpha   90.00
_cell.angle_beta   90.00
_cell.angle_gamma   90.00
#
_symmetry.space_group_name_H-M   'P 1'
#
loop_
_entity.id
_entity.type
_entity.pdbx_description
1 polymer ?
#
loop_
_entity_poly.entity_id
_entity_poly.type
_entity_poly.pdbx_seq_one_letter_code
_entity_poly.pdbx_strand_id
1 'polypeptide(L)' 'MVMRDKVIPLLTEYFYEDWSKVAAVLGDTNGEGHFLERTLLKAPAGFELDEAAEARYRWTVKMPFSSSCYEQFQ' A
#
# COMPACT_ATOMS: atom_id res chain seq x y z
N MET A 1 -4.84 -6.79 15.95
CA MET A 1 -4.81 -7.83 14.90
C MET A 1 -3.37 -8.04 14.46
N VAL A 2 -2.86 -9.28 14.47
CA VAL A 2 -1.42 -9.60 14.27
C VAL A 2 -0.84 -8.99 12.99
N MET A 3 -1.59 -9.04 11.89
CA MET A 3 -1.13 -8.52 10.61
C MET A 3 -0.84 -7.00 10.64
N ARG A 4 -1.73 -6.20 11.24
CA ARG A 4 -1.60 -4.73 11.31
C ARG A 4 -0.58 -4.29 12.36
N ASP A 5 -0.56 -4.96 13.51
CA ASP A 5 0.18 -4.47 14.69
C ASP A 5 1.59 -5.08 14.79
N LYS A 6 1.88 -6.12 13.99
CA LYS A 6 3.16 -6.84 14.02
C LYS A 6 3.74 -7.04 12.63
N VAL A 7 3.00 -7.69 11.73
CA VAL A 7 3.56 -8.13 10.43
C VAL A 7 3.85 -6.94 9.51
N ILE A 8 2.86 -6.07 9.27
CA ILE A 8 3.03 -4.91 8.40
C ILE A 8 4.13 -3.97 8.93
N PRO A 9 4.15 -3.57 10.23
CA PRO A 9 5.25 -2.77 10.78
C PRO A 9 6.63 -3.41 10.60
N LEU A 10 6.75 -4.72 10.83
CA LEU A 10 8.03 -5.42 10.65
C LEU A 10 8.50 -5.43 9.19
N LEU A 11 7.58 -5.62 8.23
CA LEU A 11 7.90 -5.53 6.80
C LEU A 11 8.30 -4.09 6.42
N THR A 12 7.60 -3.09 6.94
CA THR A 12 7.94 -1.68 6.74
C THR A 12 9.36 -1.37 7.24
N GLU A 13 9.74 -1.86 8.42
CA GLU A 13 11.12 -1.73 8.93
C GLU A 13 12.13 -2.48 8.05
N TYR A 14 11.84 -3.72 7.69
CA TYR A 14 12.72 -4.57 6.86
C TYR A 14 12.99 -3.95 5.48
N PHE A 15 11.99 -3.30 4.90
CA PHE A 15 12.08 -2.66 3.59
C PHE A 15 12.43 -1.17 3.63
N TYR A 16 12.82 -0.62 4.78
CA TYR A 16 13.15 0.80 4.94
C TYR A 16 12.03 1.73 4.44
N GLU A 17 10.78 1.45 4.82
CA GLU A 17 9.59 2.19 4.43
C GLU A 17 9.27 2.18 2.91
N ASP A 18 9.85 1.24 2.16
CA ASP A 18 9.48 0.99 0.76
C ASP A 18 8.14 0.24 0.68
N TRP A 19 7.06 1.01 0.66
CA TRP A 19 5.68 0.51 0.57
C TRP A 19 5.39 -0.27 -0.71
N SER A 20 6.12 -0.02 -1.80
CA SER A 20 5.97 -0.79 -3.05
C SER A 20 6.44 -2.23 -2.84
N LYS A 21 7.54 -2.44 -2.11
CA LYS A 21 8.02 -3.78 -1.73
C LYS A 21 7.12 -4.45 -0.68
N VAL A 22 6.64 -3.69 0.31
CA VAL A 22 5.67 -4.21 1.29
C VAL A 22 4.43 -4.72 0.57
N ALA A 23 3.86 -3.93 -0.34
CA ALA A 23 2.71 -4.33 -1.16
C ALA A 23 3.02 -5.57 -2.02
N ALA A 24 4.21 -5.67 -2.60
CA ALA A 24 4.62 -6.84 -3.39
C ALA A 24 4.63 -8.14 -2.58
N VAL A 25 5.15 -8.11 -1.35
CA VAL A 25 5.15 -9.29 -0.45
C VAL A 25 3.73 -9.64 0.01
N LEU A 26 2.88 -8.63 0.15
CA LEU A 26 1.48 -8.81 0.55
C LEU A 26 0.53 -9.15 -0.60
N GLY A 27 1.01 -9.23 -1.85
CA GLY A 27 0.16 -9.45 -3.03
C GLY A 27 -0.68 -8.23 -3.46
N ASP A 28 -0.47 -7.06 -2.85
CA ASP A 28 -1.28 -5.85 -3.01
C ASP A 28 -0.78 -4.91 -4.13
N THR A 29 -0.10 -5.43 -5.15
CA THR A 29 0.51 -4.62 -6.22
C THR A 29 -0.47 -4.19 -7.31
N ASN A 30 -1.57 -4.93 -7.49
CA ASN A 30 -2.53 -4.75 -8.57
C ASN A 30 -3.97 -4.65 -8.03
N GLY A 31 -4.77 -3.77 -8.62
CA GLY A 31 -6.20 -3.63 -8.27
C GLY A 31 -6.46 -3.01 -6.90
N GLU A 32 -7.57 -3.40 -6.28
CA GLU A 32 -7.89 -3.05 -4.89
C GLU A 32 -7.15 -4.02 -3.97
N GLY A 33 -6.03 -3.58 -3.38
CA GLY A 33 -5.24 -4.40 -2.46
C GLY A 33 -6.06 -4.93 -1.29
N HIS A 34 -5.67 -6.11 -0.80
CA HIS A 34 -6.31 -6.83 0.29
C HIS A 34 -6.07 -6.14 1.63
N PHE A 35 -4.81 -5.83 1.98
CA PHE A 35 -4.43 -5.19 3.25
C PHE A 35 -4.10 -3.71 3.08
N LEU A 36 -3.45 -3.36 1.98
CA LEU A 36 -3.05 -2.01 1.64
C LEU A 36 -3.95 -1.43 0.55
N GLU A 37 -4.28 -0.15 0.69
CA GLU A 37 -4.94 0.63 -0.35
C GLU A 37 -3.92 1.56 -1.00
N ARG A 38 -3.86 1.54 -2.34
CA ARG A 38 -3.02 2.42 -3.15
C ARG A 38 -3.85 3.52 -3.79
N THR A 39 -3.66 4.76 -3.35
CA THR A 39 -4.33 5.93 -3.93
C THR A 39 -3.34 6.77 -4.73
N LEU A 40 -3.65 7.06 -6.00
CA LEU A 40 -2.87 7.99 -6.81
C LEU A 40 -2.98 9.41 -6.23
N LEU A 41 -1.84 10.03 -5.94
CA LEU A 41 -1.76 11.41 -5.49
C LEU A 41 -1.80 12.33 -6.71
N LYS A 42 -2.93 13.02 -6.87
CA LYS A 42 -3.07 14.11 -7.83
C LYS A 42 -2.45 15.38 -7.27
N ALA A 43 -1.95 16.24 -8.14
CA ALA A 43 -1.52 17.56 -7.73
C ALA A 43 -2.68 18.32 -7.06
N PRO A 44 -2.42 19.12 -6.02
CA PRO A 44 -3.40 20.05 -5.50
C PRO A 44 -3.91 21.00 -6.60
N ALA A 45 -5.17 21.44 -6.51
CA ALA A 45 -5.74 22.37 -7.48
C ALA A 45 -4.90 23.66 -7.57
N GLY A 46 -4.48 24.04 -8.79
CA GLY A 46 -3.61 25.19 -9.05
C GLY A 46 -2.11 24.89 -9.07
N PHE A 47 -1.70 23.64 -8.83
CA PHE A 47 -0.35 23.16 -9.07
C PHE A 47 -0.39 22.16 -10.23
N GLU A 48 0.25 22.49 -11.36
CA GLU A 48 0.47 21.53 -12.43
C GLU A 48 1.71 20.69 -12.05
N LEU A 49 1.56 19.37 -12.02
CA LEU A 49 2.73 18.48 -12.06
C LEU A 49 3.24 18.51 -13.49
N ASP A 50 4.56 18.62 -13.67
CA ASP A 50 5.20 18.41 -14.98
C ASP A 50 4.66 17.09 -15.59
N GLU A 51 4.36 17.06 -16.88
CA GLU A 51 3.91 15.85 -17.58
C GLU A 51 4.95 14.71 -17.44
N ALA A 52 6.22 15.06 -17.19
CA ALA A 52 7.30 14.13 -16.89
C ALA A 52 7.37 13.67 -15.42
N ALA A 53 6.51 14.19 -14.53
CA ALA A 53 6.54 13.82 -13.12
C ALA A 53 6.02 12.39 -12.91
N GLU A 54 6.82 11.57 -12.26
CA GLU A 54 6.43 10.20 -11.92
C GLU A 54 5.16 10.17 -11.05
N ALA A 55 4.29 9.20 -11.33
CA ALA A 55 3.07 8.98 -10.56
C ALA A 55 3.40 8.69 -9.09
N ARG A 56 2.93 9.55 -8.18
CA ARG A 56 3.11 9.38 -6.73
C ARG A 56 1.90 8.68 -6.15
N TYR A 57 2.15 7.70 -5.28
CA TYR A 57 1.09 6.95 -4.62
C TYR A 57 1.14 7.16 -3.11
N ARG A 58 -0.05 7.22 -2.50
CA ARG A 58 -0.24 7.10 -1.06
C ARG A 58 -0.69 5.68 -0.74
N TRP A 59 -0.04 5.10 0.26
CA TRP A 59 -0.38 3.79 0.78
C TRP A 59 -1.07 3.93 2.14
N THR A 60 -2.18 3.24 2.33
CA THR A 60 -2.93 3.23 3.60
C THR A 60 -3.20 1.80 4.01
N VAL A 61 -3.03 1.48 5.30
CA VAL A 61 -3.38 0.17 5.84
C VAL A 61 -4.89 0.12 6.12
N LYS A 62 -5.63 -0.72 5.39
CA LYS A 62 -7.09 -0.83 5.46
C LYS A 62 -7.56 -1.16 6.89
N MET A 63 -8.76 -0.71 7.22
CA MET A 63 -9.43 -1.06 8.48
C MET A 63 -10.95 -1.07 8.27
N PRO A 64 -11.66 -2.15 8.63
CA PRO A 64 -11.15 -3.45 9.10
C PRO A 64 -10.53 -4.30 7.97
N PHE A 65 -9.79 -5.35 8.32
CA PHE A 65 -9.40 -6.39 7.36
C PHE A 65 -10.53 -7.41 7.19
N SER A 66 -10.85 -7.77 5.95
CA SER A 66 -11.75 -8.89 5.64
C SER A 66 -11.02 -10.21 5.90
N SER A 67 -11.78 -11.29 6.19
CA SER A 67 -11.21 -12.64 6.23
C SER A 67 -10.60 -13.04 4.88
N SER A 68 -11.18 -12.57 3.78
CA SER A 68 -10.69 -12.84 2.42
C SER A 68 -9.29 -12.27 2.14
N CYS A 69 -8.78 -11.35 2.98
CA CYS A 69 -7.43 -10.81 2.81
C CYS A 69 -6.33 -11.88 2.96
N TYR A 70 -6.61 -12.99 3.65
CA TYR A 70 -5.64 -14.06 3.88
C TYR A 70 -5.72 -15.20 2.86
N GLU A 71 -6.74 -15.24 2.01
CA GLU A 71 -6.96 -16.31 1.03
C GLU A 71 -5.80 -16.41 0.02
N GLN A 72 -5.13 -15.29 -0.27
CA GLN A 72 -3.97 -15.24 -1.15
C GLN A 72 -2.70 -15.94 -0.60
N PHE A 73 -2.70 -16.36 0.67
CA PHE A 73 -1.57 -17.07 1.30
C PHE A 73 -1.82 -18.57 1.52
N GLN A 74 -2.95 -19.11 1.03
CA GLN A 74 -3.29 -20.54 1.09
C GLN A 74 -2.89 -21.25 -0.21
#